data_AF-A0A1G2UZ82-F1
#
_entry.id   AF-A0A1G2UZ82-F1
#
_cell.length_a   1.000
_cell.length_b   1.000
_cell.length_c   1.000
_cell.angle_alpha   90.00
_cell.angle_beta   90.00
_cell.angle_gamma   90.00
#
_symmetry.space_group_name_H-M   'P 1'
#
loop_
_entity.id
_entity.type
_entity.pdbx_description
1 polymer ?
#
loop_
_entity_poly.entity_id
_entity_poly.type
_entity_poly.pdbx_seq_one_letter_code
_entity_poly.pdbx_strand_id
1 'polypeptide(L)'
;MKMFSKVSAVIVAVVFMLGLAGLITVLAAETPTLGTSVTYSVLGSTYTNTAAGTLINGGVGFTTGPAVAPEGTHTNYGSVAPYATAGIDQGTALTNLNSQPCTFTFANGAIDLATDTTHGPIGVYAPGVYCTGAASAASIGTAGITLSGSGTYIFRINGALTSVANSNVTLANGASACDVFWTPTAATTLGADTTFVGTNIDDAGITVGANTTWTGRALAFGGTVTTNTDTINTPVCSVPVTPTPTPTPVSTPTPAQTPITAPVPTPTPTPTPVVTSAPISVPSLPNTGIAPDENINALNIIISAGVLVVLFSLYLARRKQLI
;
A
#
# COMPACT_ATOMS: atom_id res chain seq x y z
N MET A 1 -58.89 -14.37 6.64
CA MET A 1 -57.96 -14.22 5.49
C MET A 1 -57.32 -12.83 5.35
N LYS A 2 -57.97 -11.70 5.69
CA LYS A 2 -57.37 -10.34 5.56
C LYS A 2 -56.21 -9.99 6.51
N MET A 3 -56.06 -10.66 7.66
CA MET A 3 -54.98 -10.37 8.62
C MET A 3 -53.64 -11.05 8.24
N PHE A 4 -53.69 -12.20 7.56
CA PHE A 4 -52.48 -12.91 7.13
C PHE A 4 -51.72 -12.22 5.98
N SER A 5 -52.41 -11.45 5.12
CA SER A 5 -51.74 -10.73 4.02
C SER A 5 -50.96 -9.50 4.49
N LYS A 6 -51.43 -8.82 5.55
CA LYS A 6 -50.76 -7.64 6.11
C LYS A 6 -49.47 -8.01 6.84
N VAL A 7 -49.48 -9.10 7.61
CA VAL A 7 -48.28 -9.58 8.32
C VAL A 7 -47.20 -10.05 7.35
N SER A 8 -47.59 -10.72 6.25
CA SER A 8 -46.63 -11.17 5.23
C SER A 8 -46.00 -10.02 4.43
N ALA A 9 -46.73 -8.94 4.16
CA ALA A 9 -46.19 -7.76 3.48
C ALA A 9 -45.19 -6.99 4.35
N VAL A 10 -45.44 -6.90 5.66
CA VAL A 10 -44.52 -6.27 6.61
C VAL A 10 -43.23 -7.08 6.76
N ILE A 11 -43.31 -8.41 6.84
CA ILE A 11 -42.12 -9.27 6.95
C ILE A 11 -41.26 -9.19 5.68
N VAL A 12 -41.87 -9.17 4.49
CA VAL A 12 -41.11 -9.01 3.24
C VAL A 12 -40.43 -7.64 3.15
N ALA A 13 -41.10 -6.56 3.57
CA ALA A 13 -40.51 -5.22 3.60
C ALA A 13 -39.35 -5.12 4.61
N VAL A 14 -39.47 -5.76 5.77
CA VAL A 14 -38.41 -5.79 6.79
C VAL A 14 -37.21 -6.62 6.32
N VAL A 15 -37.43 -7.79 5.71
CA VAL A 15 -36.34 -8.61 5.15
C VAL A 15 -35.68 -7.93 3.94
N PHE A 16 -36.42 -7.17 3.13
CA PHE A 16 -35.85 -6.38 2.03
C PHE A 16 -35.03 -5.19 2.54
N MET A 17 -35.49 -4.51 3.61
CA MET A 17 -34.74 -3.42 4.26
C MET A 17 -33.48 -3.93 4.98
N LEU A 18 -33.53 -5.10 5.62
CA LEU A 18 -32.36 -5.75 6.25
C LEU A 18 -31.42 -6.39 5.22
N GLY A 19 -31.91 -6.82 4.06
CA GLY A 19 -31.10 -7.33 2.95
C GLY A 19 -30.42 -6.24 2.12
N LEU A 20 -30.97 -5.02 2.11
CA LEU A 20 -30.39 -3.84 1.43
C LEU A 20 -29.38 -3.09 2.30
N ALA A 21 -29.35 -3.36 3.61
CA ALA A 21 -28.21 -3.04 4.47
C ALA A 21 -27.08 -4.05 4.25
N GLY A 22 -26.62 -4.17 3.00
CA GLY A 22 -25.35 -4.83 2.72
C GLY A 22 -24.28 -4.17 3.59
N LEU A 23 -23.45 -4.97 4.25
CA LEU A 23 -22.31 -4.51 5.03
C LEU A 23 -21.51 -3.49 4.20
N ILE A 24 -21.63 -2.20 4.52
CA ILE A 24 -20.80 -1.16 3.92
C ILE A 24 -19.42 -1.36 4.54
N THR A 25 -18.57 -2.14 3.88
CA THR A 25 -17.17 -2.25 4.27
C THR A 25 -16.49 -0.94 3.90
N VAL A 26 -16.31 -0.06 4.90
CA VAL A 26 -15.47 1.12 4.77
C VAL A 26 -14.01 0.64 4.81
N LEU A 27 -13.38 0.53 3.64
CA LEU A 27 -11.94 0.28 3.56
C LEU A 27 -11.22 1.62 3.76
N ALA A 28 -10.49 1.75 4.86
CA ALA A 28 -9.51 2.81 5.02
C ALA A 28 -8.27 2.49 4.18
N ALA A 29 -7.61 3.52 3.64
CA ALA A 29 -6.30 3.34 3.04
C ALA A 29 -5.32 2.84 4.11
N GLU A 30 -4.43 1.92 3.73
CA GLU A 30 -3.43 1.34 4.62
C GLU A 30 -2.05 1.94 4.34
N THR A 31 -1.30 2.33 5.37
CA THR A 31 0.08 2.78 5.20
C THR A 31 0.98 1.56 4.96
N PRO A 32 1.63 1.39 3.79
CA PRO A 32 2.57 0.31 3.56
C PRO A 32 3.86 0.51 4.36
N THR A 33 4.59 -0.58 4.60
CA THR A 33 5.99 -0.48 5.02
C THR A 33 6.86 -0.03 3.85
N LEU A 34 7.80 0.90 4.12
CA LEU A 34 8.84 1.30 3.17
C LEU A 34 10.11 0.43 3.30
N GLY A 35 10.14 -0.52 4.23
CA GLY A 35 11.33 -1.33 4.49
C GLY A 35 12.58 -0.46 4.70
N THR A 36 13.69 -0.83 4.08
CA THR A 36 14.95 -0.08 4.12
C THR A 36 14.91 1.26 3.38
N SER A 37 13.99 1.44 2.41
CA SER A 37 13.82 2.72 1.70
C SER A 37 13.35 3.86 2.62
N VAL A 38 12.80 3.53 3.80
CA VAL A 38 12.37 4.52 4.81
C VAL A 38 13.50 5.47 5.24
N THR A 39 14.76 5.02 5.14
CA THR A 39 15.96 5.77 5.55
C THR A 39 16.48 6.73 4.48
N TYR A 40 15.92 6.70 3.27
CA TYR A 40 16.36 7.52 2.14
C TYR A 40 15.39 8.70 1.93
N SER A 41 15.95 9.91 1.79
CA SER A 41 15.23 11.07 1.24
C SER A 41 15.27 11.08 -0.29
N VAL A 42 16.36 10.59 -0.87
CA VAL A 42 16.53 10.45 -2.32
C VAL A 42 17.05 9.04 -2.60
N LEU A 43 16.39 8.34 -3.52
CA LEU A 43 16.82 7.04 -4.01
C LEU A 43 16.58 7.02 -5.52
N GLY A 44 17.61 6.80 -6.32
CA GLY A 44 17.47 6.66 -7.77
C GLY A 44 18.64 5.91 -8.37
N SER A 45 18.55 5.50 -9.64
CA SER A 45 19.73 4.98 -10.35
C SER A 45 20.70 6.12 -10.68
N THR A 46 20.14 7.24 -11.14
CA THR A 46 20.86 8.48 -11.38
C THR A 46 20.36 9.56 -10.42
N TYR A 47 21.29 10.23 -9.74
CA TYR A 47 21.00 11.44 -9.00
C TYR A 47 21.72 12.62 -9.63
N THR A 48 20.96 13.60 -10.12
CA THR A 48 21.47 14.81 -10.75
C THR A 48 21.31 16.01 -9.83
N ASN A 49 22.42 16.67 -9.53
CA ASN A 49 22.46 17.98 -8.89
C ASN A 49 23.64 18.76 -9.47
N THR A 50 23.38 19.94 -10.01
CA THR A 50 24.39 20.77 -10.70
C THR A 50 24.61 22.12 -10.04
N ALA A 51 23.72 22.53 -9.13
CA ALA A 51 23.81 23.76 -8.35
C ALA A 51 24.17 23.45 -6.89
N ALA A 52 24.88 24.39 -6.25
CA ALA A 52 25.10 24.38 -4.81
C ALA A 52 23.81 24.78 -4.06
N GLY A 53 23.73 24.44 -2.77
CA GLY A 53 22.62 24.82 -1.90
C GLY A 53 21.47 23.82 -1.81
N THR A 54 21.53 22.69 -2.53
CA THR A 54 20.64 21.56 -2.24
C THR A 54 21.02 20.95 -0.90
N LEU A 55 20.09 20.90 0.06
CA LEU A 55 20.24 20.31 1.39
C LEU A 55 19.36 19.06 1.51
N ILE A 56 19.96 17.90 1.79
CA ILE A 56 19.21 16.66 2.00
C ILE A 56 19.52 16.08 3.39
N ASN A 57 18.50 16.00 4.24
CA ASN A 57 18.57 15.35 5.54
C ASN A 57 17.95 13.95 5.44
N GLY A 58 18.81 12.94 5.30
CA GLY A 58 18.43 11.55 5.04
C GLY A 58 19.42 10.86 4.10
N GLY A 59 19.21 9.57 3.85
CA GLY A 59 20.01 8.81 2.89
C GLY A 59 19.83 9.33 1.45
N VAL A 60 20.91 9.28 0.67
CA VAL A 60 20.96 9.65 -0.74
C VAL A 60 21.56 8.48 -1.53
N GLY A 61 20.69 7.70 -2.18
CA GLY A 61 21.07 6.49 -2.90
C GLY A 61 21.19 6.74 -4.39
N PHE A 62 22.32 6.36 -4.99
CA PHE A 62 22.57 6.46 -6.42
C PHE A 62 23.67 5.53 -6.91
N THR A 63 23.60 5.13 -8.19
CA THR A 63 24.74 4.52 -8.91
C THR A 63 25.50 5.53 -9.76
N THR A 64 24.78 6.45 -10.42
CA THR A 64 25.36 7.60 -11.13
C THR A 64 25.14 8.85 -10.28
N GLY A 65 26.23 9.42 -9.77
CA GLY A 65 26.18 10.52 -8.82
C GLY A 65 26.06 11.91 -9.44
N PRO A 66 25.79 12.93 -8.60
CA PRO A 66 25.62 14.31 -9.04
C PRO A 66 26.95 14.98 -9.37
N ALA A 67 26.92 16.08 -10.12
CA ALA A 67 28.09 16.93 -10.35
C ALA A 67 28.46 17.75 -9.11
N VAL A 68 27.46 18.16 -8.33
CA VAL A 68 27.61 18.86 -7.05
C VAL A 68 26.94 18.02 -5.97
N ALA A 69 27.70 17.60 -4.97
CA ALA A 69 27.14 16.86 -3.84
C ALA A 69 26.16 17.75 -3.05
N PRO A 70 25.00 17.22 -2.62
CA PRO A 70 24.10 17.93 -1.73
C PRO A 70 24.76 18.11 -0.36
N GLU A 71 24.35 19.16 0.34
CA GLU A 71 24.67 19.37 1.74
C GLU A 71 23.80 18.45 2.63
N GLY A 72 24.18 18.36 3.91
CA GLY A 72 23.42 17.64 4.93
C GLY A 72 24.16 16.45 5.51
N THR A 73 23.45 15.68 6.35
CA THR A 73 23.98 14.44 6.94
C THR A 73 23.29 13.24 6.31
N HIS A 74 24.08 12.38 5.66
CA HIS A 74 23.58 11.21 4.95
C HIS A 74 23.99 9.92 5.67
N THR A 75 23.03 9.24 6.28
CA THR A 75 23.28 7.93 6.93
C THR A 75 23.74 6.88 5.92
N ASN A 76 23.23 6.96 4.69
CA ASN A 76 23.63 6.15 3.54
C ASN A 76 23.88 7.10 2.36
N TYR A 77 25.00 6.95 1.65
CA TYR A 77 25.33 7.79 0.50
C TYR A 77 25.93 6.97 -0.65
N GLY A 78 25.37 7.11 -1.85
CA GLY A 78 25.76 6.34 -3.03
C GLY A 78 25.10 4.95 -3.09
N SER A 79 25.80 3.98 -3.68
CA SER A 79 25.26 2.64 -3.99
C SER A 79 25.64 1.55 -2.98
N VAL A 80 26.25 1.93 -1.84
CA VAL A 80 26.61 0.99 -0.78
C VAL A 80 25.36 0.45 -0.07
N ALA A 81 25.49 -0.71 0.58
CA ALA A 81 24.41 -1.28 1.37
C ALA A 81 23.86 -0.24 2.37
N PRO A 82 22.53 -0.09 2.50
CA PRO A 82 21.49 -0.99 1.99
C PRO A 82 20.86 -0.59 0.62
N TYR A 83 21.54 0.18 -0.24
CA TYR A 83 20.98 0.73 -1.50
C TYR A 83 20.17 -0.26 -2.35
N ALA A 84 20.74 -1.44 -2.63
CA ALA A 84 20.06 -2.45 -3.46
C ALA A 84 18.80 -3.00 -2.78
N THR A 85 18.84 -3.22 -1.47
CA THR A 85 17.67 -3.64 -0.68
C THR A 85 16.61 -2.54 -0.64
N ALA A 86 17.03 -1.28 -0.55
CA ALA A 86 16.11 -0.13 -0.57
C ALA A 86 15.33 -0.05 -1.88
N GLY A 87 15.96 -0.37 -3.01
CA GLY A 87 15.27 -0.46 -4.31
C GLY A 87 14.23 -1.58 -4.37
N ILE A 88 14.53 -2.75 -3.80
CA ILE A 88 13.58 -3.87 -3.73
C ILE A 88 12.39 -3.52 -2.83
N ASP A 89 12.66 -2.89 -1.68
CA ASP A 89 11.62 -2.47 -0.74
C ASP A 89 10.74 -1.35 -1.33
N GLN A 90 11.32 -0.41 -2.10
CA GLN A 90 10.57 0.58 -2.87
C GLN A 90 9.58 -0.11 -3.82
N GLY A 91 10.02 -1.08 -4.62
CA GLY A 91 9.14 -1.81 -5.56
C GLY A 91 8.03 -2.60 -4.87
N THR A 92 8.33 -3.16 -3.69
CA THR A 92 7.33 -3.83 -2.84
C THR A 92 6.28 -2.84 -2.33
N ALA A 93 6.72 -1.69 -1.82
CA ALA A 93 5.82 -0.62 -1.36
C ALA A 93 4.94 -0.09 -2.51
N LEU A 94 5.53 0.15 -3.69
CA LEU A 94 4.79 0.59 -4.88
C LEU A 94 3.71 -0.41 -5.28
N THR A 95 4.03 -1.71 -5.25
CA THR A 95 3.06 -2.77 -5.55
C THR A 95 1.91 -2.76 -4.54
N ASN A 96 2.19 -2.61 -3.25
CA ASN A 96 1.16 -2.50 -2.23
C ASN A 96 0.26 -1.27 -2.46
N LEU A 97 0.85 -0.08 -2.61
CA LEU A 97 0.13 1.18 -2.86
C LEU A 97 -0.79 1.06 -4.08
N ASN A 98 -0.28 0.49 -5.17
CA ASN A 98 -1.04 0.31 -6.41
C ASN A 98 -2.12 -0.79 -6.33
N SER A 99 -2.09 -1.65 -5.32
CA SER A 99 -3.14 -2.65 -5.11
C SER A 99 -4.34 -2.13 -4.31
N GLN A 100 -4.19 -0.99 -3.62
CA GLN A 100 -5.24 -0.48 -2.76
C GLN A 100 -6.44 0.04 -3.57
N PRO A 101 -7.67 -0.31 -3.18
CA PRO A 101 -8.87 0.12 -3.90
C PRO A 101 -9.04 1.64 -3.79
N CYS A 102 -9.49 2.26 -4.88
CA CYS A 102 -9.76 3.70 -4.91
C CYS A 102 -10.93 4.04 -3.99
N THR A 103 -10.72 4.95 -3.04
CA THR A 103 -11.80 5.62 -2.29
C THR A 103 -12.53 6.60 -3.18
N PHE A 104 -11.78 7.28 -4.05
CA PHE A 104 -12.30 8.22 -5.04
C PHE A 104 -11.58 8.06 -6.37
N THR A 105 -12.32 8.14 -7.47
CA THR A 105 -11.77 8.11 -8.83
C THR A 105 -12.19 9.37 -9.57
N PHE A 106 -11.21 10.15 -10.00
CA PHE A 106 -11.45 11.35 -10.81
C PHE A 106 -11.96 10.97 -12.20
N ALA A 107 -12.61 11.93 -12.87
CA ALA A 107 -12.89 11.81 -14.29
C ALA A 107 -11.59 11.69 -15.11
N ASN A 108 -11.68 11.12 -16.31
CA ASN A 108 -10.53 11.05 -17.22
C ASN A 108 -10.12 12.46 -17.67
N GLY A 109 -8.81 12.71 -17.75
CA GLY A 109 -8.24 13.97 -18.22
C GLY A 109 -7.18 14.53 -17.28
N ALA A 110 -6.83 15.80 -17.49
CA ALA A 110 -5.94 16.51 -16.57
C ALA A 110 -6.74 17.00 -15.36
N ILE A 111 -6.27 16.66 -14.15
CA ILE A 111 -6.90 17.05 -12.89
C ILE A 111 -6.02 18.08 -12.19
N ASP A 112 -6.58 19.24 -11.83
CA ASP A 112 -5.96 20.14 -10.87
C ASP A 112 -6.53 19.86 -9.47
N LEU A 113 -5.71 19.25 -8.63
CA LEU A 113 -6.07 18.86 -7.27
C LEU A 113 -6.45 20.08 -6.39
N ALA A 114 -5.93 21.26 -6.71
CA ALA A 114 -6.18 22.47 -5.93
C ALA A 114 -7.57 23.06 -6.17
N THR A 115 -8.19 22.73 -7.32
CA THR A 115 -9.47 23.30 -7.74
C THR A 115 -10.55 22.25 -8.00
N ASP A 116 -10.24 20.96 -7.82
CA ASP A 116 -11.22 19.90 -7.92
C ASP A 116 -12.34 20.07 -6.89
N THR A 117 -13.57 19.84 -7.34
CA THR A 117 -14.81 19.98 -6.55
C THR A 117 -15.53 18.65 -6.40
N THR A 118 -14.98 17.57 -6.95
CA THR A 118 -15.67 16.31 -7.15
C THR A 118 -15.44 15.33 -6.01
N HIS A 119 -14.30 15.44 -5.31
CA HIS A 119 -13.95 14.57 -4.19
C HIS A 119 -14.43 15.08 -2.81
N GLY A 120 -14.95 16.31 -2.71
CA GLY A 120 -15.29 16.95 -1.43
C GLY A 120 -15.06 18.46 -1.44
N PRO A 121 -14.72 19.08 -0.29
CA PRO A 121 -14.38 20.50 -0.24
C PRO A 121 -13.15 20.79 -1.12
N ILE A 122 -13.20 21.91 -1.83
CA ILE A 122 -12.17 22.30 -2.80
C ILE A 122 -10.79 22.31 -2.14
N GLY A 123 -9.84 21.59 -2.73
CA GLY A 123 -8.46 21.54 -2.27
C GLY A 123 -8.26 20.89 -0.90
N VAL A 124 -9.29 20.27 -0.31
CA VAL A 124 -9.17 19.59 1.00
C VAL A 124 -9.44 18.11 0.86
N TYR A 125 -8.41 17.32 1.13
CA TYR A 125 -8.44 15.87 1.04
C TYR A 125 -8.52 15.26 2.44
N ALA A 126 -9.42 14.29 2.61
CA ALA A 126 -9.48 13.42 3.79
C ALA A 126 -8.60 12.18 3.55
N PRO A 127 -8.28 11.37 4.58
CA PRO A 127 -7.57 10.11 4.36
C PRO A 127 -8.31 9.21 3.37
N GLY A 128 -7.58 8.62 2.42
CA GLY A 128 -8.14 7.80 1.35
C GLY A 128 -7.21 7.59 0.16
N VAL A 129 -7.69 6.79 -0.80
CA VAL A 129 -7.02 6.50 -2.06
C VAL A 129 -7.70 7.28 -3.20
N TYR A 130 -6.96 8.20 -3.82
CA TYR A 130 -7.40 9.08 -4.88
C TYR A 130 -6.77 8.64 -6.21
N CYS A 131 -7.59 8.18 -7.14
CA CYS A 131 -7.14 7.60 -8.39
C CYS A 131 -7.51 8.47 -9.58
N THR A 132 -6.56 8.74 -10.48
CA THR A 132 -6.89 9.27 -11.81
C THR A 132 -7.31 8.14 -12.76
N GLY A 133 -8.14 8.47 -13.75
CA GLY A 133 -8.50 7.54 -14.81
C GLY A 133 -7.32 7.16 -15.71
N ALA A 134 -7.52 6.24 -16.66
CA ALA A 134 -6.45 5.85 -17.58
C ALA A 134 -5.89 7.07 -18.36
N ALA A 135 -4.57 7.11 -18.55
CA ALA A 135 -3.87 8.18 -19.28
C ALA A 135 -4.24 9.59 -18.79
N SER A 136 -4.40 9.76 -17.47
CA SER A 136 -4.83 11.01 -16.83
C SER A 136 -3.74 11.53 -15.89
N ALA A 137 -3.35 12.78 -16.08
CA ALA A 137 -2.35 13.46 -15.27
C ALA A 137 -2.99 14.21 -14.10
N ALA A 138 -2.22 14.44 -13.05
CA ALA A 138 -2.63 15.29 -11.93
C ALA A 138 -1.62 16.42 -11.74
N SER A 139 -2.13 17.61 -11.41
CA SER A 139 -1.33 18.77 -11.06
C SER A 139 -1.79 19.35 -9.73
N ILE A 140 -0.86 19.93 -8.96
CA ILE A 140 -1.19 20.78 -7.82
C ILE A 140 -1.08 22.23 -8.27
N GLY A 141 -2.22 22.92 -8.39
CA GLY A 141 -2.31 24.35 -8.70
C GLY A 141 -1.78 25.26 -7.58
N THR A 142 -1.68 26.57 -7.86
CA THR A 142 -1.12 27.59 -6.95
C THR A 142 -1.92 27.77 -5.66
N ALA A 143 -3.21 27.45 -5.66
CA ALA A 143 -4.03 27.47 -4.45
C ALA A 143 -3.60 26.38 -3.44
N GLY A 144 -2.83 25.38 -3.88
CA GLY A 144 -2.37 24.27 -3.07
C GLY A 144 -3.48 23.31 -2.67
N ILE A 145 -3.10 22.32 -1.87
CA ILE A 145 -4.04 21.36 -1.27
C ILE A 145 -3.75 21.23 0.22
N THR A 146 -4.78 20.86 0.98
CA THR A 146 -4.68 20.52 2.41
C THR A 146 -5.09 19.06 2.61
N LEU A 147 -4.17 18.28 3.15
CA LEU A 147 -4.44 16.92 3.64
C LEU A 147 -4.86 17.04 5.11
N SER A 148 -6.14 16.77 5.39
CA SER A 148 -6.75 17.03 6.69
C SER A 148 -7.29 15.75 7.33
N GLY A 149 -6.80 15.43 8.53
CA GLY A 149 -7.20 14.25 9.30
C GLY A 149 -6.07 13.24 9.48
N SER A 150 -6.08 12.50 10.59
CA SER A 150 -5.14 11.39 10.78
C SER A 150 -5.52 10.21 9.88
N GLY A 151 -4.56 9.72 9.09
CA GLY A 151 -4.72 8.53 8.25
C GLY A 151 -3.86 8.59 7.00
N THR A 152 -4.02 7.59 6.14
CA THR A 152 -3.23 7.42 4.92
C THR A 152 -3.85 8.14 3.73
N TYR A 153 -3.02 8.81 2.95
CA TYR A 153 -3.33 9.49 1.70
C TYR A 153 -2.54 8.85 0.58
N ILE A 154 -3.22 8.30 -0.43
CA ILE A 154 -2.56 7.69 -1.58
C ILE A 154 -3.10 8.34 -2.85
N PHE A 155 -2.22 9.02 -3.60
CA PHE A 155 -2.53 9.59 -4.91
C PHE A 155 -1.97 8.68 -6.00
N ARG A 156 -2.85 7.86 -6.58
CA ARG A 156 -2.53 6.94 -7.68
C ARG A 156 -2.81 7.61 -9.02
N ILE A 157 -1.76 7.98 -9.73
CA ILE A 157 -1.90 8.83 -10.92
C ILE A 157 -1.47 8.01 -12.14
N ASN A 158 -2.42 7.67 -13.02
CA ASN A 158 -2.13 6.97 -14.28
C ASN A 158 -1.63 7.96 -15.36
N GLY A 159 -0.60 8.73 -15.01
CA GLY A 159 -0.07 9.82 -15.81
C GLY A 159 1.02 10.55 -15.03
N ALA A 160 1.37 11.74 -15.49
CA ALA A 160 2.36 12.59 -14.82
C ALA A 160 1.78 13.23 -13.56
N LEU A 161 2.64 13.45 -12.57
CA LEU A 161 2.36 14.33 -11.44
C LEU A 161 3.12 15.64 -11.62
N THR A 162 2.43 16.77 -11.60
CA THR A 162 3.08 18.08 -11.64
C THR A 162 2.69 18.97 -10.47
N SER A 163 3.52 19.96 -10.18
CA SER A 163 3.06 21.18 -9.49
C SER A 163 3.40 22.40 -10.32
N VAL A 164 2.58 23.43 -10.23
CA VAL A 164 2.98 24.75 -10.75
C VAL A 164 3.90 25.42 -9.72
N ALA A 165 4.55 26.53 -10.11
CA ALA A 165 5.39 27.27 -9.18
C ALA A 165 4.58 27.82 -7.99
N ASN A 166 5.16 27.84 -6.79
CA ASN A 166 4.52 28.26 -5.54
C ASN A 166 3.37 27.37 -5.03
N SER A 167 3.23 26.15 -5.55
CA SER A 167 2.23 25.20 -5.04
C SER A 167 2.57 24.71 -3.63
N ASN A 168 1.55 24.36 -2.86
CA ASN A 168 1.70 23.91 -1.48
C ASN A 168 0.87 22.66 -1.19
N VAL A 169 1.47 21.67 -0.51
CA VAL A 169 0.77 20.57 0.16
C VAL A 169 0.83 20.80 1.67
N THR A 170 -0.29 21.17 2.28
CA THR A 170 -0.40 21.46 3.72
C THR A 170 -0.94 20.24 4.46
N LEU A 171 -0.37 19.92 5.63
CA LEU A 171 -0.91 18.93 6.55
C LEU A 171 -1.73 19.62 7.65
N ALA A 172 -2.92 19.10 7.94
CA ALA A 172 -3.81 19.64 8.97
C ALA A 172 -4.48 18.54 9.79
N ASN A 173 -4.97 18.90 10.98
CA ASN A 173 -5.86 18.06 11.80
C ASN A 173 -5.32 16.62 12.05
N GLY A 174 -4.01 16.50 12.29
CA GLY A 174 -3.36 15.22 12.59
C GLY A 174 -2.84 14.44 11.38
N ALA A 175 -2.89 15.01 10.18
CA ALA A 175 -2.23 14.44 9.01
C ALA A 175 -0.69 14.45 9.18
N SER A 176 -0.04 13.44 8.61
CA SER A 176 1.40 13.18 8.80
C SER A 176 2.07 12.91 7.45
N ALA A 177 3.26 13.48 7.24
CA ALA A 177 4.05 13.27 6.02
C ALA A 177 4.47 11.81 5.81
N CYS A 178 4.43 11.00 6.87
CA CYS A 178 4.71 9.56 6.83
C CYS A 178 3.62 8.74 6.17
N ASP A 179 2.40 9.29 6.11
CA ASP A 179 1.20 8.60 5.64
C ASP A 179 0.72 9.15 4.29
N VAL A 180 1.55 9.94 3.60
CA VAL A 180 1.23 10.54 2.30
C VAL A 180 2.08 9.90 1.21
N PHE A 181 1.43 9.37 0.18
CA PHE A 181 2.06 8.65 -0.92
C PHE A 181 1.58 9.15 -2.28
N TRP A 182 2.53 9.28 -3.20
CA TRP A 182 2.30 9.63 -4.60
C TRP A 182 2.87 8.53 -5.47
N THR A 183 2.07 7.96 -6.37
CA THR A 183 2.48 6.89 -7.28
C THR A 183 2.06 7.18 -8.71
N PRO A 184 2.70 8.18 -9.35
CA PRO A 184 2.47 8.43 -10.76
C PRO A 184 3.08 7.34 -11.65
N THR A 185 2.50 7.11 -12.82
CA THR A 185 3.01 6.16 -13.82
C THR A 185 3.80 6.83 -14.93
N ALA A 186 3.86 8.17 -14.93
CA ALA A 186 4.77 8.96 -15.75
C ALA A 186 5.45 10.02 -14.88
N ALA A 187 6.51 10.62 -15.39
CA ALA A 187 7.44 11.41 -14.59
C ALA A 187 6.77 12.52 -13.74
N THR A 188 7.34 12.72 -12.56
CA THR A 188 7.00 13.80 -11.65
C THR A 188 7.82 15.05 -11.98
N THR A 189 7.17 16.20 -12.09
CA THR A 189 7.84 17.50 -12.21
C THR A 189 7.26 18.51 -11.24
N LEU A 190 8.03 18.89 -10.21
CA LEU A 190 7.62 19.92 -9.28
C LEU A 190 8.08 21.29 -9.79
N GLY A 191 7.18 22.27 -9.81
CA GLY A 191 7.51 23.66 -10.10
C GLY A 191 8.40 24.29 -9.04
N ALA A 192 9.07 25.39 -9.37
CA ALA A 192 9.89 26.14 -8.42
C ALA A 192 9.09 26.63 -7.21
N ASP A 193 9.77 26.82 -6.08
CA ASP A 193 9.19 27.32 -4.83
C ASP A 193 8.01 26.47 -4.32
N THR A 194 7.96 25.18 -4.69
CA THR A 194 6.94 24.25 -4.22
C THR A 194 7.20 23.87 -2.75
N THR A 195 6.16 23.80 -1.94
CA THR A 195 6.18 23.07 -0.65
C THR A 195 5.50 21.72 -0.84
N PHE A 196 6.26 20.63 -0.81
CA PHE A 196 5.77 19.28 -1.09
C PHE A 196 5.87 18.38 0.14
N VAL A 197 4.97 17.39 0.23
CA VAL A 197 4.87 16.51 1.39
C VAL A 197 4.62 15.08 0.93
N GLY A 198 5.28 14.12 1.59
CA GLY A 198 5.03 12.69 1.41
C GLY A 198 6.09 11.97 0.61
N THR A 199 5.89 10.67 0.45
CA THR A 199 6.77 9.78 -0.31
C THR A 199 6.26 9.68 -1.74
N ASN A 200 7.07 10.12 -2.71
CA ASN A 200 6.79 9.91 -4.12
C ASN A 200 7.60 8.72 -4.63
N ILE A 201 6.91 7.73 -5.19
CA ILE A 201 7.52 6.57 -5.84
C ILE A 201 7.22 6.63 -7.33
N ASP A 202 8.25 6.91 -8.13
CA ASP A 202 8.12 7.19 -9.56
C ASP A 202 9.35 6.71 -10.36
N ASP A 203 9.24 5.52 -10.93
CA ASP A 203 10.32 4.91 -11.70
C ASP A 203 10.57 5.62 -13.05
N ALA A 204 9.62 6.45 -13.52
CA ALA A 204 9.81 7.29 -14.72
C ALA A 204 10.69 8.52 -14.44
N GLY A 205 10.93 8.84 -13.17
CA GLY A 205 11.85 9.86 -12.71
C GLY A 205 11.18 11.08 -12.08
N ILE A 206 11.92 11.77 -11.22
CA ILE A 206 11.45 12.88 -10.40
C ILE A 206 12.34 14.09 -10.67
N THR A 207 11.74 15.19 -11.15
CA THR A 207 12.41 16.47 -11.32
C THR A 207 11.88 17.48 -10.32
N VAL A 208 12.76 18.01 -9.48
CA VAL A 208 12.43 19.00 -8.46
C VAL A 208 12.86 20.38 -8.95
N GLY A 209 11.89 21.28 -9.12
CA GLY A 209 12.11 22.67 -9.49
C GLY A 209 12.73 23.46 -8.35
N ALA A 210 13.43 24.55 -8.68
CA ALA A 210 14.32 25.21 -7.73
C ALA A 210 13.64 25.72 -6.45
N ASN A 211 14.40 25.76 -5.35
CA ASN A 211 13.96 26.22 -4.04
C ASN A 211 12.77 25.43 -3.46
N THR A 212 12.56 24.19 -3.91
CA THR A 212 11.48 23.36 -3.36
C THR A 212 11.84 22.95 -1.93
N THR A 213 10.85 23.03 -1.03
CA THR A 213 10.95 22.44 0.31
C THR A 213 10.09 21.18 0.35
N TRP A 214 10.70 20.04 0.64
CA TRP A 214 10.04 18.74 0.65
C TRP A 214 10.24 18.04 1.99
N THR A 215 9.15 17.80 2.72
CA THR A 215 9.15 16.87 3.85
C THR A 215 8.65 15.51 3.37
N GLY A 216 9.57 14.60 3.03
CA GLY A 216 9.21 13.41 2.30
C GLY A 216 10.39 12.66 1.69
N ARG A 217 10.11 11.91 0.63
CA ARG A 217 11.09 11.07 -0.06
C ARG A 217 10.86 11.07 -1.57
N ALA A 218 11.92 11.26 -2.34
CA ALA A 218 11.96 11.10 -3.78
C ALA A 218 12.54 9.72 -4.13
N LEU A 219 11.68 8.74 -4.39
CA LEU A 219 12.05 7.35 -4.61
C LEU A 219 11.82 6.99 -6.09
N ALA A 220 12.89 6.98 -6.88
CA ALA A 220 12.89 6.65 -8.31
C ALA A 220 13.96 5.60 -8.61
N PHE A 221 14.07 4.54 -7.81
CA PHE A 221 15.01 3.44 -8.07
C PHE A 221 14.74 2.83 -9.47
N GLY A 222 15.77 2.80 -10.33
CA GLY A 222 15.62 2.49 -11.76
C GLY A 222 15.57 3.73 -12.66
N GLY A 223 15.13 4.87 -12.14
CA GLY A 223 15.03 6.16 -12.83
C GLY A 223 16.03 7.22 -12.34
N THR A 224 15.68 8.49 -12.59
CA THR A 224 16.50 9.66 -12.26
C THR A 224 15.80 10.56 -11.26
N VAL A 225 16.51 11.01 -10.24
CA VAL A 225 16.09 12.13 -9.38
C VAL A 225 16.94 13.35 -9.73
N THR A 226 16.32 14.50 -9.98
CA THR A 226 17.01 15.77 -10.25
C THR A 226 16.59 16.82 -9.22
N THR A 227 17.57 17.51 -8.63
CA THR A 227 17.37 18.61 -7.67
C THR A 227 18.08 19.89 -8.12
N ASN A 228 17.63 21.03 -7.60
CA ASN A 228 18.17 22.36 -7.91
C ASN A 228 17.99 23.34 -6.73
N THR A 229 18.93 23.38 -5.78
CA THR A 229 18.86 24.29 -4.62
C THR A 229 17.64 24.00 -3.71
N ASP A 230 17.35 22.72 -3.52
CA ASP A 230 16.17 22.26 -2.78
C ASP A 230 16.49 21.89 -1.33
N THR A 231 15.48 21.88 -0.45
CA THR A 231 15.60 21.30 0.90
C THR A 231 14.71 20.07 1.02
N ILE A 232 15.29 18.89 1.20
CA ILE A 232 14.56 17.62 1.33
C ILE A 232 14.84 16.97 2.69
N ASN A 233 13.80 16.83 3.51
CA ASN A 233 13.88 16.27 4.86
C ASN A 233 13.12 14.94 4.94
N THR A 234 13.79 13.87 5.37
CA THR A 234 13.12 12.61 5.69
C THR A 234 12.09 12.84 6.79
N PRO A 235 10.82 12.43 6.63
CA PRO A 235 9.82 12.53 7.69
C PRO A 235 10.20 11.71 8.93
N VAL A 236 10.06 12.32 10.12
CA VAL A 236 10.19 11.60 11.39
C VAL A 236 8.87 10.90 11.69
N CYS A 237 8.84 9.60 11.44
CA CYS A 237 7.64 8.79 11.62
C CYS A 237 7.64 8.18 13.01
N SER A 238 6.62 8.53 13.81
CA SER A 238 6.33 7.81 15.05
C SER A 238 5.91 6.38 14.70
N VAL A 239 6.68 5.40 15.16
CA VAL A 239 6.30 3.99 15.04
C VAL A 239 5.03 3.76 15.88
N PRO A 240 3.96 3.17 15.32
CA PRO A 240 2.83 2.76 16.12
C PRO A 240 3.34 1.77 17.18
N VAL A 241 3.10 2.04 18.45
CA VAL A 241 3.36 1.06 19.50
C VAL A 241 2.44 -0.13 19.23
N THR A 242 2.99 -1.27 18.83
CA THR A 242 2.23 -2.51 18.83
C THR A 242 1.79 -2.76 20.27
N PRO A 243 0.48 -2.86 20.59
CA PRO A 243 0.08 -3.21 21.94
C PRO A 243 0.73 -4.55 22.28
N THR A 244 1.47 -4.60 23.39
CA THR A 244 2.02 -5.85 23.91
C THR A 244 0.86 -6.84 24.00
N PRO A 245 0.96 -8.04 23.40
CA PRO A 245 -0.10 -9.02 23.50
C PRO A 245 -0.38 -9.27 24.97
N THR A 246 -1.63 -9.08 25.40
CA THR A 246 -2.07 -9.47 26.73
C THR A 246 -1.64 -10.92 26.95
N PRO A 247 -0.84 -11.23 28.00
CA PRO A 247 -0.33 -12.58 28.18
C PRO A 247 -1.51 -13.56 28.20
N THR A 248 -1.47 -14.53 27.29
CA THR A 248 -2.43 -15.65 27.30
C THR A 248 -2.29 -16.35 28.65
N PRO A 249 -3.39 -16.58 29.40
CA PRO A 249 -3.29 -17.28 30.67
C PRO A 249 -2.66 -18.66 30.43
N VAL A 250 -1.52 -18.90 31.07
CA VAL A 250 -0.85 -20.20 31.04
C VAL A 250 -1.75 -21.21 31.75
N SER A 251 -2.15 -22.26 31.05
CA SER A 251 -2.87 -23.37 31.67
C SER A 251 -1.95 -24.09 32.67
N THR A 252 -2.38 -24.18 33.91
CA THR A 252 -1.73 -24.95 34.97
C THR A 252 -1.55 -26.41 34.53
N PRO A 253 -0.35 -27.01 34.62
CA PRO A 253 -0.15 -28.39 34.17
C PRO A 253 -0.91 -29.36 35.07
N THR A 254 -1.67 -30.27 34.46
CA THR A 254 -2.29 -31.43 35.11
C THR A 254 -1.20 -32.34 35.69
N PRO A 255 -1.32 -32.86 36.94
CA PRO A 255 -0.31 -33.72 37.55
C PRO A 255 -0.04 -34.98 36.72
N ALA A 256 1.24 -35.25 36.44
CA ALA A 256 1.70 -36.44 35.74
C ALA A 256 1.51 -37.70 36.61
N GLN A 257 0.97 -38.77 36.02
CA GLN A 257 0.87 -40.08 36.68
C GLN A 257 2.24 -40.78 36.72
N THR A 258 2.47 -41.51 37.81
CA THR A 258 3.71 -42.23 38.17
C THR A 258 4.11 -43.28 37.12
N PRO A 259 5.38 -43.37 36.66
CA PRO A 259 5.80 -44.38 35.70
C PRO A 259 5.90 -45.79 36.32
N ILE A 260 5.34 -46.79 35.65
CA ILE A 260 5.59 -48.22 35.91
C ILE A 260 6.92 -48.61 35.26
N THR A 261 7.84 -49.17 36.05
CA THR A 261 9.16 -49.66 35.61
C THR A 261 9.04 -50.85 34.65
N ALA A 262 9.60 -50.72 33.44
CA ALA A 262 9.79 -51.82 32.49
C ALA A 262 11.15 -52.52 32.72
N PRO A 263 11.26 -53.84 32.48
CA PRO A 263 12.48 -54.61 32.75
C PRO A 263 13.59 -54.36 31.72
N VAL A 264 14.83 -54.50 32.22
CA VAL A 264 16.12 -54.22 31.58
C VAL A 264 16.38 -55.13 30.37
N PRO A 265 16.72 -54.61 29.18
CA PRO A 265 17.23 -55.43 28.07
C PRO A 265 18.75 -55.66 28.13
N THR A 266 19.14 -56.89 27.81
CA THR A 266 20.49 -57.46 27.64
C THR A 266 21.30 -56.78 26.53
N PRO A 267 22.63 -56.62 26.63
CA PRO A 267 23.44 -55.95 25.60
C PRO A 267 23.66 -56.82 24.35
N THR A 268 23.43 -56.23 23.18
CA THR A 268 23.69 -56.81 21.84
C THR A 268 25.04 -56.28 21.30
N PRO A 269 25.86 -57.11 20.62
CA PRO A 269 27.23 -56.75 20.22
C PRO A 269 27.32 -55.71 19.09
N THR A 270 28.41 -54.94 19.16
CA THR A 270 28.85 -53.85 18.28
C THR A 270 29.07 -54.28 16.81
N PRO A 271 28.47 -53.60 15.81
CA PRO A 271 28.81 -53.83 14.41
C PRO A 271 30.02 -53.01 13.92
N THR A 272 30.82 -53.67 13.07
CA THR A 272 32.00 -53.20 12.31
C THR A 272 31.66 -52.07 11.33
N PRO A 273 32.55 -51.07 11.11
CA PRO A 273 32.27 -49.94 10.21
C PRO A 273 32.23 -50.35 8.74
N VAL A 274 31.19 -49.90 8.02
CA VAL A 274 31.04 -49.98 6.56
C VAL A 274 31.48 -48.65 5.94
N VAL A 275 32.32 -48.72 4.91
CA VAL A 275 32.81 -47.56 4.15
C VAL A 275 31.68 -47.06 3.22
N THR A 276 31.26 -45.81 3.37
CA THR A 276 30.25 -45.18 2.50
C THR A 276 30.93 -44.26 1.47
N SER A 277 30.66 -44.53 0.19
CA SER A 277 31.12 -43.76 -0.96
C SER A 277 30.36 -42.45 -1.16
N ALA A 278 31.03 -41.45 -1.74
CA ALA A 278 30.56 -40.09 -2.00
C ALA A 278 29.30 -40.02 -2.89
N PRO A 279 28.40 -39.04 -2.69
CA PRO A 279 27.19 -38.88 -3.49
C PRO A 279 27.48 -38.28 -4.88
N ILE A 280 26.89 -38.88 -5.91
CA ILE A 280 26.83 -38.35 -7.28
C ILE A 280 25.63 -37.39 -7.36
N SER A 281 25.84 -36.17 -7.87
CA SER A 281 24.80 -35.16 -8.06
C SER A 281 23.83 -35.56 -9.17
N VAL A 282 22.54 -35.68 -8.84
CA VAL A 282 21.45 -35.88 -9.80
C VAL A 282 21.00 -34.52 -10.36
N PRO A 283 20.86 -34.33 -11.70
CA PRO A 283 20.32 -33.09 -12.26
C PRO A 283 18.83 -32.94 -11.93
N SER A 284 18.40 -31.77 -11.45
CA SER A 284 16.98 -31.44 -11.24
C SER A 284 16.36 -30.90 -12.53
N LEU A 285 15.14 -31.36 -12.85
CA LEU A 285 14.33 -30.84 -13.95
C LEU A 285 13.91 -29.36 -13.70
N PRO A 286 13.72 -28.56 -14.78
CA PRO A 286 13.20 -27.20 -14.67
C PRO A 286 11.75 -27.19 -14.17
N ASN A 287 11.47 -26.25 -13.26
CA ASN A 287 10.15 -26.00 -12.70
C ASN A 287 9.23 -25.38 -13.76
N THR A 288 8.47 -26.20 -14.48
CA THR A 288 7.28 -25.78 -15.23
C THR A 288 6.04 -26.33 -14.56
N GLY A 289 5.78 -25.87 -13.33
CA GLY A 289 4.51 -26.06 -12.64
C GLY A 289 3.57 -24.89 -12.99
N ILE A 290 2.52 -25.19 -13.74
CA ILE A 290 1.36 -24.29 -13.90
C ILE A 290 0.66 -24.22 -12.53
N ALA A 291 0.55 -23.02 -11.97
CA ALA A 291 -0.23 -22.79 -10.75
C ALA A 291 -1.73 -23.02 -11.02
N PRO A 292 -2.50 -23.54 -10.05
CA PRO A 292 -3.94 -23.65 -10.20
C PRO A 292 -4.56 -22.25 -10.22
N ASP A 293 -5.40 -22.02 -11.22
CA ASP A 293 -6.22 -20.82 -11.41
C ASP A 293 -7.26 -20.74 -10.28
N GLU A 294 -6.92 -20.03 -9.20
CA GLU A 294 -7.87 -19.65 -8.15
C GLU A 294 -8.64 -18.40 -8.60
N ASN A 295 -9.54 -18.58 -9.57
CA ASN A 295 -10.63 -17.64 -9.84
C ASN A 295 -11.98 -18.31 -9.58
N ILE A 296 -12.16 -18.78 -8.34
CA ILE A 296 -13.50 -19.03 -7.81
C ILE A 296 -13.95 -17.75 -7.10
N ASN A 297 -14.53 -16.84 -7.90
CA ASN A 297 -15.31 -15.72 -7.38
C ASN A 297 -16.45 -16.27 -6.51
N ALA A 298 -16.23 -16.33 -5.20
CA ALA A 298 -17.24 -16.70 -4.19
C ALA A 298 -18.53 -15.88 -4.31
N LEU A 299 -18.46 -14.70 -4.96
CA LEU A 299 -19.58 -13.83 -5.28
C LEU A 299 -20.61 -14.47 -6.24
N ASN A 300 -20.19 -15.33 -7.18
CA ASN A 300 -21.11 -15.96 -8.15
C ASN A 300 -21.94 -17.11 -7.53
N ILE A 301 -21.45 -17.74 -6.46
CA ILE A 301 -22.18 -18.79 -5.73
C ILE A 301 -23.30 -18.17 -4.87
N ILE A 302 -23.07 -16.97 -4.32
CA ILE A 302 -24.05 -16.28 -3.46
C ILE A 302 -25.22 -15.73 -4.31
N ILE A 303 -24.93 -15.18 -5.49
CA ILE A 303 -25.97 -14.62 -6.38
C ILE A 303 -26.89 -15.73 -6.93
N SER A 304 -26.33 -16.90 -7.28
CA SER A 304 -27.11 -18.02 -7.81
C SER A 304 -28.02 -18.68 -6.76
N ALA A 305 -27.57 -18.79 -5.50
CA ALA A 305 -28.40 -19.28 -4.40
C ALA A 305 -29.56 -18.32 -4.07
N GLY A 306 -29.31 -17.01 -4.08
CA GLY A 306 -30.34 -15.99 -3.82
C GLY A 306 -31.46 -15.98 -4.86
N VAL A 307 -31.11 -16.08 -6.15
CA VAL A 307 -32.10 -16.14 -7.25
C VAL A 307 -32.93 -17.42 -7.17
N LEU A 308 -32.33 -18.56 -6.80
CA LEU A 308 -33.06 -19.83 -6.66
C LEU A 308 -34.11 -19.79 -5.54
N VAL A 309 -33.78 -19.16 -4.40
CA VAL A 309 -34.72 -19.01 -3.27
C VAL A 309 -35.90 -18.10 -3.63
N VAL A 310 -35.65 -17.02 -4.37
CA VAL A 310 -36.71 -16.11 -4.84
C VAL A 310 -37.64 -16.80 -5.85
N LEU A 311 -37.07 -17.53 -6.82
CA LEU A 311 -37.86 -18.29 -7.80
C LEU A 311 -38.69 -19.40 -7.13
N PHE A 312 -38.12 -20.10 -6.15
CA PHE A 312 -38.84 -21.13 -5.40
C PHE A 312 -39.99 -20.56 -4.55
N SER A 313 -39.77 -19.38 -3.95
CA SER A 313 -40.80 -18.66 -3.18
C SER A 313 -41.95 -18.20 -4.09
N LEU A 314 -41.64 -17.67 -5.28
CA LEU A 314 -42.63 -17.29 -6.29
C LEU A 314 -43.41 -18.50 -6.83
N TYR A 315 -42.73 -19.63 -7.03
CA TYR A 315 -43.38 -20.88 -7.44
C TYR A 315 -44.39 -21.39 -6.41
N LEU A 316 -44.01 -21.41 -5.13
CA LEU A 316 -44.92 -21.82 -4.04
C LEU A 316 -46.11 -20.87 -3.88
N ALA A 317 -45.90 -19.56 -4.08
CA ALA A 317 -46.98 -18.57 -4.07
C ALA A 317 -47.96 -18.80 -5.24
N ARG A 318 -47.46 -19.09 -6.44
CA ARG A 318 -48.28 -19.40 -7.62
C ARG A 318 -49.06 -20.70 -7.47
N ARG A 319 -48.43 -21.76 -6.94
CA ARG A 319 -49.08 -23.07 -6.71
C ARG A 319 -50.26 -22.95 -5.74
N LYS A 320 -50.17 -22.08 -4.74
CA LYS A 320 -51.28 -21.83 -3.78
C LYS A 320 -52.43 -21.02 -4.35
N GLN A 321 -52.28 -20.38 -5.50
CA GLN A 321 -53.39 -19.67 -6.18
C GLN A 321 -54.19 -20.58 -7.13
N LEU A 322 -53.69 -21.80 -7.40
CA LEU A 322 -54.29 -22.76 -8.32
C LEU A 322 -55.04 -23.91 -7.60
N ILE A 323 -55.17 -23.84 -6.28
CA ILE A 323 -55.94 -24.76 -5.41
C ILE A 323 -56.90 -23.90 -4.60
#